data_AF-A0A135V3J8-F1
#
_entry.id   AF-A0A135V3J8-F1
#
_cell.length_a   1.000
_cell.length_b   1.000
_cell.length_c   1.000
_cell.angle_alpha   90.00
_cell.angle_beta   90.00
_cell.angle_gamma   90.00
#
_symmetry.space_group_name_H-M   'P 1'
#
loop_
_entity.id
_entity.type
_entity.pdbx_description
1 polymer ?
#
loop_
_entity_poly.entity_id
_entity_poly.type
_entity_poly.pdbx_seq_one_letter_code
_entity_poly.pdbx_strand_id
1 'polypeptide(L)'
;MDFGDLHPEADVLGVDLSPVKAEFVPLNVRFEVDDIEEDWTYSHPFEYIHSRFLTASIEDWERFIKQCYDNIIPGGWLELQEADLKPRSDDNTLPEDAAIIRYVHMLNEASEKTGRKFIEPSSLKAKMIAAGFVDVELRMYKWPHNEWPKEDRYKRLGYWTQENFGIALEALCMAPFTRVLQWTRNEVNVLLIDVRKDLRNTNYHAYCPVYCIAGRKPL
;
A
#
# COMPACT_ATOMS: atom_id res chain seq x y z
N MET A 1 -7.45 -1.24 13.97
CA MET A 1 -8.23 -1.30 15.22
C MET A 1 -9.70 -1.45 14.89
N ASP A 2 -10.21 -0.67 13.94
CA ASP A 2 -11.58 -0.74 13.42
C ASP A 2 -12.09 -2.17 13.11
N PHE A 3 -11.24 -3.04 12.54
CA PHE A 3 -11.64 -4.44 12.30
C PHE A 3 -12.00 -5.18 13.59
N GLY A 4 -11.19 -5.04 14.65
CA GLY A 4 -11.48 -5.66 15.95
C GLY A 4 -12.72 -5.08 16.62
N ASP A 5 -12.97 -3.77 16.46
CA ASP A 5 -14.19 -3.12 16.97
C ASP A 5 -15.46 -3.58 16.23
N LEU A 6 -15.37 -3.77 14.92
CA LEU A 6 -16.49 -4.23 14.07
C LEU A 6 -16.74 -5.74 14.19
N HIS A 7 -15.71 -6.51 14.57
CA HIS A 7 -15.74 -7.96 14.69
C HIS A 7 -15.29 -8.42 16.09
N PRO A 8 -16.07 -8.13 17.15
CA PRO A 8 -15.73 -8.54 18.51
C PRO A 8 -15.64 -10.06 18.69
N GLU A 9 -16.19 -10.84 17.76
CA GLU A 9 -16.08 -12.29 17.68
C GLU A 9 -14.73 -12.80 17.18
N ALA A 10 -13.93 -11.97 16.52
CA ALA A 10 -12.65 -12.36 15.91
C ALA A 10 -11.49 -12.15 16.88
N ASP A 11 -10.49 -13.04 16.85
CA ASP A 11 -9.18 -12.82 17.47
C ASP A 11 -8.21 -12.25 16.41
N VAL A 12 -7.76 -11.02 16.61
CA VAL A 12 -7.02 -10.24 15.61
C VAL A 12 -5.57 -10.07 16.03
N LEU A 13 -4.66 -10.54 15.18
CA LEU A 13 -3.22 -10.30 15.32
C LEU A 13 -2.78 -9.25 14.29
N GLY A 14 -2.24 -8.12 14.78
CA GLY A 14 -1.51 -7.16 13.96
C GLY A 14 0.00 -7.40 14.05
N VAL A 15 0.69 -7.31 12.93
CA VAL A 15 2.14 -7.50 12.85
C VAL A 15 2.77 -6.29 12.17
N ASP A 16 3.84 -5.76 12.75
CA ASP A 16 4.60 -4.64 12.19
C ASP A 16 6.07 -4.74 12.65
N LEU A 17 7.01 -4.22 11.85
CA LEU A 17 8.42 -4.14 12.23
C LEU A 17 8.67 -3.18 13.41
N SER A 18 7.68 -2.34 13.73
CA SER A 18 7.76 -1.32 14.76
C SER A 18 6.63 -1.48 15.79
N PRO A 19 6.89 -1.16 17.07
CA PRO A 19 5.84 -1.20 18.08
C PRO A 19 4.67 -0.26 17.75
N VAL A 20 3.47 -0.81 17.69
CA VAL A 20 2.24 -0.04 17.49
C VAL A 20 1.99 0.83 18.72
N LYS A 21 1.92 2.15 18.50
CA LYS A 21 1.60 3.14 19.54
C LYS A 21 0.13 3.50 19.46
N ALA A 22 -0.72 2.70 20.08
CA ALA A 22 -2.15 2.97 20.19
C ALA A 22 -2.53 3.30 21.64
N GLU A 23 -3.30 4.37 21.84
CA GLU A 23 -3.81 4.74 23.18
C GLU A 23 -4.90 3.79 23.68
N PHE A 24 -5.66 3.21 22.75
CA PHE A 24 -6.74 2.27 23.04
C PHE A 24 -6.67 1.12 22.03
N VAL A 25 -6.63 -0.12 22.52
CA VAL A 25 -6.62 -1.34 21.71
C VAL A 25 -7.82 -2.20 22.13
N PRO A 26 -8.66 -2.66 21.20
CA PRO A 26 -9.76 -3.57 21.52
C PRO A 26 -9.25 -4.85 22.19
N LEU A 27 -10.05 -5.45 23.10
CA LEU A 27 -9.62 -6.61 23.88
C LEU A 27 -9.30 -7.86 23.04
N ASN A 28 -9.84 -7.91 21.83
CA ASN A 28 -9.66 -8.99 20.86
C ASN A 28 -8.55 -8.69 19.84
N VAL A 29 -7.74 -7.64 20.05
CA VAL A 29 -6.63 -7.26 19.18
C VAL A 29 -5.32 -7.36 19.96
N ARG A 30 -4.35 -8.09 19.41
CA ARG A 30 -2.97 -8.12 19.88
C ARG A 30 -2.00 -7.69 18.79
N PHE A 31 -0.83 -7.21 19.19
CA PHE A 31 0.23 -6.80 18.27
C PHE A 31 1.52 -7.54 18.57
N GLU A 32 2.20 -7.95 17.52
CA GLU A 32 3.54 -8.54 17.57
C GLU A 32 4.50 -7.70 16.74
N VAL A 33 5.72 -7.50 17.26
CA VAL A 33 6.80 -6.87 16.53
C VAL A 33 7.58 -7.97 15.84
N ASP A 34 7.32 -8.16 14.56
CA ASP A 34 7.90 -9.25 13.78
C ASP A 34 8.02 -8.87 12.30
N ASP A 35 8.87 -9.61 11.58
CA ASP A 35 9.06 -9.47 10.14
C ASP A 35 8.25 -10.53 9.40
N ILE A 36 7.22 -10.10 8.67
CA ILE A 36 6.36 -10.98 7.87
C ILE A 36 7.08 -11.60 6.66
N GLU A 37 8.29 -11.13 6.32
CA GLU A 37 9.15 -11.77 5.33
C GLU A 37 9.92 -12.96 5.89
N GLU A 38 10.04 -13.10 7.22
CA GLU A 38 10.65 -14.27 7.86
C GLU A 38 9.68 -15.45 7.92
N ASP A 39 10.18 -16.62 8.31
CA ASP A 39 9.36 -17.83 8.42
C ASP A 39 8.33 -17.71 9.55
N TRP A 40 7.05 -17.86 9.21
CA TRP A 40 5.96 -17.71 10.18
C TRP A 40 5.92 -18.89 11.16
N THR A 41 5.94 -18.59 12.46
CA THR A 41 5.99 -19.60 13.54
C THR A 41 4.69 -19.70 14.36
N TYR A 42 3.58 -19.19 13.81
CA TYR A 42 2.29 -19.19 14.48
C TYR A 42 1.80 -20.61 14.82
N SER A 43 1.22 -20.78 16.00
CA SER A 43 0.76 -22.10 16.48
C SER A 43 -0.51 -22.59 15.81
N HIS A 44 -1.30 -21.69 15.23
CA HIS A 44 -2.56 -22.00 14.56
C HIS A 44 -2.68 -21.24 13.25
N PRO A 45 -3.26 -21.86 12.20
CA PRO A 45 -3.55 -21.18 10.96
C PRO A 45 -4.66 -20.14 11.15
N PHE A 46 -4.69 -19.16 10.26
CA PHE A 46 -5.67 -18.08 10.23
C PHE A 46 -6.89 -18.43 9.38
N GLU A 47 -8.03 -17.83 9.70
CA GLU A 47 -9.25 -17.88 8.87
C GLU A 47 -9.26 -16.79 7.80
N TYR A 48 -8.59 -15.68 8.10
CA TYR A 48 -8.50 -14.50 7.26
C TYR A 48 -7.14 -13.84 7.43
N ILE A 49 -6.47 -13.54 6.32
CA ILE A 49 -5.21 -12.79 6.29
C ILE A 49 -5.45 -11.56 5.44
N HIS A 50 -5.08 -10.40 5.99
CA HIS A 50 -5.23 -9.11 5.32
C HIS A 50 -3.89 -8.37 5.30
N SER A 51 -3.51 -7.87 4.14
CA SER A 51 -2.41 -6.91 4.03
C SER A 51 -2.84 -5.67 3.27
N ARG A 52 -2.21 -4.53 3.60
CA ARG A 52 -2.50 -3.28 2.94
C ARG A 52 -1.27 -2.37 2.86
N PHE A 53 -1.03 -1.84 1.66
CA PHE A 53 0.04 -0.90 1.36
C PHE A 53 1.43 -1.38 1.79
N LEU A 54 1.73 -2.64 1.48
CA LEU A 54 3.04 -3.25 1.70
C LEU A 54 3.98 -3.14 0.49
N THR A 55 3.55 -2.49 -0.60
CA THR A 55 4.46 -2.14 -1.71
C THR A 55 5.72 -1.44 -1.19
N ALA A 56 6.88 -1.83 -1.71
CA ALA A 56 8.22 -1.42 -1.25
C ALA A 56 8.65 -1.92 0.14
N SER A 57 7.79 -2.63 0.87
CA SER A 57 8.14 -3.29 2.14
C SER A 57 8.46 -4.77 1.95
N ILE A 58 7.84 -5.43 0.97
CA ILE A 58 8.05 -6.85 0.63
C ILE A 58 9.02 -6.96 -0.55
N GLU A 59 10.09 -7.73 -0.37
CA GLU A 59 11.07 -8.09 -1.39
C GLU A 59 10.55 -9.22 -2.29
N ASP A 60 10.04 -10.31 -1.69
CA ASP A 60 9.52 -11.49 -2.41
C ASP A 60 8.03 -11.72 -2.16
N TRP A 61 7.21 -11.15 -3.05
CA TRP A 61 5.75 -11.32 -3.02
C TRP A 61 5.29 -12.77 -3.25
N GLU A 62 6.05 -13.59 -3.98
CA GLU A 62 5.66 -14.99 -4.21
C GLU A 62 5.86 -15.81 -2.94
N ARG A 63 7.00 -15.61 -2.25
CA ARG A 63 7.23 -16.17 -0.92
C ARG A 63 6.16 -15.69 0.06
N PHE A 64 5.90 -14.39 0.14
CA PHE A 64 4.89 -13.84 1.07
C PHE A 64 3.50 -14.44 0.83
N ILE A 65 3.02 -14.49 -0.42
CA ILE A 65 1.73 -15.09 -0.75
C ILE A 65 1.72 -16.60 -0.44
N LYS A 66 2.83 -17.30 -0.66
CA LYS A 66 2.96 -18.72 -0.29
C LYS A 66 2.88 -18.91 1.23
N GLN A 67 3.54 -18.06 2.03
CA GLN A 67 3.43 -18.11 3.49
C GLN A 67 1.99 -17.90 3.95
N CYS A 68 1.29 -16.94 3.33
CA CYS A 68 -0.14 -16.73 3.58
C CYS A 68 -0.95 -18.00 3.25
N TYR A 69 -0.69 -18.65 2.11
CA TYR A 69 -1.38 -19.87 1.72
C TYR A 69 -1.12 -21.03 2.69
N ASP A 70 0.11 -21.20 3.16
CA ASP A 70 0.48 -22.28 4.08
C ASP A 70 -0.15 -22.07 5.47
N ASN A 71 -0.29 -20.82 5.91
CA ASN A 71 -0.79 -20.45 7.23
C ASN A 71 -2.30 -20.12 7.27
N ILE A 72 -3.04 -20.35 6.18
CA ILE A 72 -4.50 -20.16 6.18
C ILE A 72 -5.22 -21.51 6.17
N ILE A 73 -6.36 -21.61 6.84
CA ILE A 73 -7.18 -22.83 6.83
C ILE A 73 -7.80 -23.09 5.46
N PRO A 74 -8.12 -24.35 5.11
CA PRO A 74 -9.03 -24.64 4.00
C PRO A 74 -10.34 -23.84 4.14
N GLY A 75 -10.76 -23.16 3.08
CA GLY A 75 -11.91 -22.26 3.09
C GLY A 75 -11.65 -20.83 3.57
N GLY A 76 -10.47 -20.54 4.14
CA GLY A 76 -10.07 -19.20 4.58
C GLY A 76 -9.68 -18.26 3.42
N TRP A 77 -9.56 -16.96 3.71
CA TRP A 77 -9.38 -15.90 2.71
C TRP A 77 -8.11 -15.06 2.89
N LEU A 78 -7.38 -14.85 1.79
CA LEU A 78 -6.34 -13.83 1.69
C LEU A 78 -6.89 -12.60 0.96
N GLU A 79 -6.79 -11.42 1.59
CA GLU A 79 -7.11 -10.13 0.98
C GLU A 79 -5.87 -9.21 0.96
N LEU A 80 -5.48 -8.77 -0.23
CA LEU A 80 -4.39 -7.84 -0.48
C LEU A 80 -4.98 -6.51 -0.98
N GLN A 81 -4.67 -5.41 -0.29
CA GLN A 81 -5.02 -4.05 -0.73
C GLN A 81 -3.77 -3.24 -1.07
N GLU A 82 -3.46 -3.10 -2.36
CA GLU A 82 -2.22 -2.45 -2.79
C GLU A 82 -2.47 -1.27 -3.72
N ALA A 83 -1.62 -0.25 -3.59
CA ALA A 83 -1.64 0.94 -4.44
C ALA A 83 -0.56 0.83 -5.53
N ASP A 84 -0.92 1.18 -6.76
CA ASP A 84 0.08 1.54 -7.76
C ASP A 84 0.53 2.97 -7.48
N LEU A 85 1.76 3.12 -7.00
CA LEU A 85 2.32 4.41 -6.63
C LEU A 85 2.49 5.33 -7.86
N LYS A 86 2.50 4.78 -9.08
CA LYS A 86 2.56 5.58 -10.31
C LYS A 86 1.21 6.28 -10.54
N PRO A 87 1.17 7.63 -10.49
CA PRO A 87 -0.05 8.37 -10.75
C PRO A 87 -0.54 8.13 -12.18
N ARG A 88 -1.86 8.06 -12.35
CA ARG A 88 -2.52 7.96 -13.65
C ARG A 88 -3.50 9.10 -13.85
N SER A 89 -3.81 9.42 -15.09
CA SER A 89 -4.81 10.40 -15.51
C SER A 89 -5.48 9.86 -16.78
N ASP A 90 -6.81 9.92 -16.86
CA ASP A 90 -7.54 9.36 -18.00
C ASP A 90 -7.68 10.34 -19.17
N ASP A 91 -7.40 11.62 -18.94
CA ASP A 91 -7.57 12.70 -19.91
C ASP A 91 -6.29 13.50 -20.19
N ASN A 92 -5.14 12.93 -19.80
CA ASN A 92 -3.80 13.48 -20.02
C ASN A 92 -3.60 14.88 -19.42
N THR A 93 -4.39 15.23 -18.39
CA THR A 93 -4.23 16.49 -17.68
C THR A 93 -3.03 16.52 -16.73
N LEU A 94 -2.48 15.35 -16.40
CA LEU A 94 -1.23 15.21 -15.66
C LEU A 94 -0.05 15.12 -16.65
N PRO A 95 0.84 16.13 -16.72
CA PRO A 95 2.02 16.08 -17.58
C PRO A 95 3.02 15.01 -17.15
N GLU A 96 3.73 14.42 -18.11
CA GLU A 96 4.78 13.42 -17.83
C GLU A 96 5.98 14.00 -17.07
N ASP A 97 6.22 15.31 -17.19
CA ASP A 97 7.28 16.05 -16.50
C ASP A 97 6.82 16.69 -15.17
N ALA A 98 5.59 16.41 -14.73
CA ALA A 98 5.09 16.87 -13.45
C ALA A 98 6.00 16.42 -12.29
N ALA A 99 6.16 17.28 -11.29
CA ALA A 99 7.00 17.01 -10.12
C ALA A 99 6.56 15.75 -9.37
N ILE A 100 5.26 15.47 -9.30
CA ILE A 100 4.75 14.22 -8.69
C ILE A 100 5.17 12.96 -9.47
N ILE A 101 5.24 13.02 -10.81
CA ILE A 101 5.73 11.90 -11.62
C ILE A 101 7.23 11.70 -11.37
N ARG A 102 8.02 12.78 -11.37
CA ARG A 102 9.45 12.75 -11.04
C ARG A 102 9.69 12.17 -9.64
N TYR A 103 8.91 12.59 -8.65
CA TYR A 103 8.99 12.09 -7.28
C TYR A 103 8.81 10.57 -7.20
N VAL A 104 7.76 10.03 -7.84
CA VAL A 104 7.51 8.58 -7.82
C VAL A 104 8.59 7.82 -8.60
N HIS A 105 9.06 8.36 -9.73
CA HIS A 105 10.14 7.74 -10.49
C HIS A 105 11.42 7.61 -9.66
N MET A 106 11.80 8.68 -8.95
CA MET A 106 12.95 8.66 -8.06
C MET A 106 12.76 7.69 -6.89
N LEU A 107 11.55 7.60 -6.32
CA LEU A 107 11.28 6.62 -5.27
C LEU A 107 11.45 5.19 -5.79
N ASN A 108 10.94 4.89 -6.99
CA ASN A 108 11.12 3.58 -7.61
C ASN A 108 12.60 3.29 -7.90
N GLU A 109 13.36 4.28 -8.40
CA GLU A 109 14.80 4.12 -8.63
C GLU A 109 15.56 3.80 -7.34
N ALA A 110 15.25 4.50 -6.24
CA ALA A 110 15.86 4.25 -4.94
C ALA A 110 15.48 2.85 -4.41
N SER A 111 14.20 2.49 -4.54
CA SER A 111 13.64 1.19 -4.16
C SER A 111 14.31 0.03 -4.91
N GLU A 112 14.52 0.15 -6.22
CA GLU A 112 15.22 -0.84 -7.05
C GLU A 112 16.68 -1.02 -6.62
N LYS A 113 17.39 0.07 -6.29
CA LYS A 113 18.77 0.01 -5.78
C LYS A 113 18.90 -0.67 -4.42
N THR A 114 17.81 -0.73 -3.65
CA THR A 114 17.75 -1.41 -2.34
C THR A 114 17.09 -2.78 -2.38
N GLY A 115 16.78 -3.31 -3.57
CA GLY A 115 16.17 -4.65 -3.73
C GLY A 115 14.66 -4.71 -3.45
N ARG A 116 14.01 -3.60 -3.06
CA ARG A 116 12.60 -3.58 -2.64
C ARG A 116 11.70 -2.93 -3.67
N LYS A 117 11.73 -3.46 -4.90
CA LYS A 117 11.00 -2.89 -6.06
C LYS A 117 9.50 -2.76 -5.79
N PHE A 118 8.90 -1.70 -6.32
CA PHE A 118 7.44 -1.54 -6.31
C PHE A 118 6.75 -2.70 -7.03
N ILE A 119 5.76 -3.30 -6.38
CA ILE A 119 4.94 -4.33 -7.01
C ILE A 119 4.00 -3.68 -8.02
N GLU A 120 3.79 -4.35 -9.15
CA GLU A 120 2.64 -4.05 -10.02
C GLU A 120 1.42 -4.76 -9.43
N PRO A 121 0.45 -4.05 -8.80
CA PRO A 121 -0.60 -4.72 -8.02
C PRO A 121 -1.51 -5.62 -8.87
N SER A 122 -1.66 -5.34 -10.16
CA SER A 122 -2.39 -6.21 -11.11
C SER A 122 -1.78 -7.61 -11.20
N SER A 123 -0.48 -7.75 -10.99
CA SER A 123 0.22 -9.05 -11.03
C SER A 123 -0.09 -9.95 -9.84
N LEU A 124 -0.54 -9.39 -8.71
CA LEU A 124 -0.80 -10.14 -7.47
C LEU A 124 -1.89 -11.20 -7.68
N LYS A 125 -2.88 -10.94 -8.53
CA LYS A 125 -3.90 -11.94 -8.87
C LYS A 125 -3.30 -13.22 -9.44
N ALA A 126 -2.37 -13.09 -10.39
CA ALA A 126 -1.71 -14.25 -10.99
C ALA A 126 -0.85 -15.00 -9.96
N LYS A 127 -0.17 -14.27 -9.07
CA LYS A 127 0.64 -14.86 -7.99
C LYS A 127 -0.20 -15.62 -6.97
N MET A 128 -1.37 -15.09 -6.59
CA MET A 128 -2.33 -15.80 -5.73
C MET A 128 -2.84 -17.09 -6.38
N ILE A 129 -3.20 -17.05 -7.67
CA ILE A 129 -3.62 -18.25 -8.40
C ILE A 129 -2.48 -19.28 -8.43
N ALA A 130 -1.25 -18.85 -8.71
CA ALA A 130 -0.08 -19.72 -8.75
C ALA A 130 0.22 -20.38 -7.39
N ALA A 131 -0.05 -19.69 -6.28
CA ALA A 131 0.10 -20.22 -4.93
C ALA A 131 -0.99 -21.25 -4.55
N GLY A 132 -2.09 -21.33 -5.31
CA GLY A 132 -3.17 -22.30 -5.09
C GLY A 132 -4.49 -21.70 -4.59
N PHE A 133 -4.60 -20.38 -4.45
CA PHE A 133 -5.87 -19.74 -4.14
C PHE A 133 -6.87 -19.89 -5.30
N VAL A 134 -8.14 -20.07 -4.96
CA VAL A 134 -9.27 -20.14 -5.89
C VAL A 134 -10.21 -18.95 -5.69
N ASP A 135 -11.18 -18.79 -6.60
CA ASP A 135 -12.17 -17.70 -6.56
C ASP A 135 -11.51 -16.30 -6.50
N VAL A 136 -10.35 -16.14 -7.15
CA VAL A 136 -9.54 -14.92 -7.03
C VAL A 136 -10.18 -13.76 -7.79
N GLU A 137 -10.71 -12.79 -7.04
CA GLU A 137 -11.24 -11.53 -7.55
C GLU A 137 -10.20 -10.42 -7.48
N LEU A 138 -10.25 -9.50 -8.43
CA LEU A 138 -9.47 -8.27 -8.42
C LEU A 138 -10.39 -7.11 -8.79
N ARG A 139 -10.42 -6.08 -7.95
CA ARG A 139 -11.15 -4.84 -8.17
C ARG A 139 -10.20 -3.67 -8.07
N MET A 140 -10.26 -2.76 -9.03
CA MET A 140 -9.46 -1.52 -9.02
C MET A 140 -10.37 -0.32 -8.74
N TYR A 141 -9.92 0.53 -7.82
CA TYR A 141 -10.55 1.78 -7.45
C TYR A 141 -9.61 2.95 -7.78
N LYS A 142 -10.17 4.04 -8.27
CA LYS A 142 -9.42 5.27 -8.51
C LYS A 142 -9.46 6.13 -7.25
N TRP A 143 -8.30 6.39 -6.66
CA TRP A 143 -8.15 7.28 -5.51
C TRP A 143 -7.61 8.63 -5.99
N PRO A 144 -8.46 9.66 -6.13
CA PRO A 144 -8.06 10.97 -6.62
C PRO A 144 -6.98 11.58 -5.72
N HIS A 145 -6.02 12.30 -6.30
CA HIS A 145 -5.00 12.98 -5.50
C HIS A 145 -5.52 14.25 -4.81
N ASN A 146 -6.63 14.80 -5.29
CA ASN A 146 -7.27 16.00 -4.77
C ASN A 146 -8.76 16.04 -5.15
N GLU A 147 -9.40 17.17 -4.87
CA GLU A 147 -10.83 17.42 -5.01
C GLU A 147 -11.34 17.62 -6.45
N TRP A 148 -10.54 17.33 -7.49
CA TRP A 148 -10.95 17.46 -8.90
C TRP A 148 -12.24 16.70 -9.29
N PRO A 149 -12.60 15.54 -8.71
CA PRO A 149 -13.82 14.84 -9.10
C PRO A 149 -15.08 15.66 -8.80
N LYS A 150 -16.07 15.56 -9.68
CA LYS A 150 -17.36 16.24 -9.49
C LYS A 150 -18.22 15.60 -8.40
N GLU A 151 -18.17 14.28 -8.28
CA GLU A 151 -18.98 13.53 -7.32
C GLU A 151 -18.46 13.73 -5.88
N ASP A 152 -19.36 14.11 -4.96
CA ASP A 152 -19.01 14.47 -3.58
C ASP A 152 -18.25 13.39 -2.82
N ARG A 153 -18.57 12.12 -3.08
CA ARG A 153 -17.86 10.99 -2.47
C ARG A 153 -16.39 10.98 -2.86
N TYR A 154 -16.09 11.07 -4.16
CA TYR A 154 -14.72 11.06 -4.67
C TYR A 154 -13.98 12.35 -4.40
N LYS A 155 -14.68 13.49 -4.33
CA LYS A 155 -14.12 14.76 -3.88
C LYS A 155 -13.61 14.66 -2.45
N ARG A 156 -14.43 14.15 -1.52
CA ARG A 156 -14.02 13.92 -0.13
C ARG A 156 -12.87 12.93 -0.03
N LEU A 157 -12.90 11.84 -0.82
CA LEU A 157 -11.78 10.90 -0.88
C LEU A 157 -10.50 11.62 -1.30
N GLY A 158 -10.56 12.43 -2.35
CA GLY A 158 -9.43 13.21 -2.86
C GLY A 158 -8.86 14.20 -1.85
N TYR A 159 -9.71 14.88 -1.09
CA TYR A 159 -9.29 15.73 0.03
C TYR A 159 -8.44 14.94 1.05
N TRP A 160 -8.95 13.80 1.52
CA TRP A 160 -8.23 12.97 2.49
C TRP A 160 -6.95 12.36 1.92
N THR A 161 -6.97 11.98 0.64
CA THR A 161 -5.79 11.50 -0.07
C THR A 161 -4.72 12.60 -0.14
N GLN A 162 -5.10 13.83 -0.46
CA GLN A 162 -4.19 14.98 -0.51
C GLN A 162 -3.55 15.25 0.86
N GLU A 163 -4.35 15.26 1.93
CA GLU A 163 -3.84 15.49 3.29
C GLU A 163 -2.88 14.38 3.74
N ASN A 164 -3.25 13.11 3.50
CA ASN A 164 -2.41 11.97 3.84
C ASN A 164 -1.07 12.00 3.10
N PHE A 165 -1.09 12.11 1.77
CA PHE A 165 0.14 12.20 0.98
C PHE A 165 0.96 13.42 1.37
N GLY A 166 0.33 14.60 1.52
CA GLY A 166 1.02 15.85 1.85
C GLY A 166 1.91 15.75 3.11
N ILE A 167 1.47 14.98 4.09
CA ILE A 167 2.21 14.67 5.34
C ILE A 167 3.27 13.59 5.09
N ALA A 168 2.91 12.51 4.38
CA ALA A 168 3.77 11.36 4.16
C ALA A 168 4.95 11.62 3.20
N LEU A 169 4.82 12.57 2.27
CA LEU A 169 5.77 12.81 1.17
C LEU A 169 7.23 12.88 1.64
N GLU A 170 7.51 13.68 2.67
CA GLU A 170 8.86 13.89 3.16
C GLU A 170 9.40 12.66 3.88
N ALA A 171 8.57 12.03 4.72
CA ALA A 171 8.94 10.84 5.46
C ALA A 171 9.32 9.67 4.52
N LEU A 172 8.56 9.50 3.44
CA LEU A 172 8.79 8.45 2.45
C LEU A 172 10.05 8.66 1.61
N CYS A 173 10.41 9.90 1.29
CA CYS A 173 11.49 10.15 0.32
C CYS A 173 12.81 10.61 0.92
N MET A 174 12.83 11.16 2.14
CA MET A 174 14.03 11.80 2.68
C MET A 174 15.20 10.83 2.79
N ALA A 175 14.99 9.64 3.36
CA ALA A 175 16.04 8.64 3.48
C ALA A 175 16.42 8.01 2.11
N PRO A 176 15.47 7.54 1.28
CA PRO A 176 15.79 7.02 -0.05
C PRO A 176 16.56 8.02 -0.93
N PHE A 177 16.11 9.28 -1.01
CA PHE A 177 16.74 10.25 -1.91
C PHE A 177 18.12 10.68 -1.43
N THR A 178 18.30 10.89 -0.12
CA THR A 178 19.59 11.37 0.40
C THR A 178 20.62 10.26 0.55
N ARG A 179 20.22 9.06 1.01
CA ARG A 179 21.16 7.96 1.29
C ARG A 179 21.43 7.07 0.08
N VAL A 180 20.43 6.88 -0.80
CA VAL A 180 20.54 5.99 -1.96
C VAL A 180 20.83 6.77 -3.24
N LEU A 181 20.07 7.84 -3.49
CA LEU A 181 20.25 8.67 -4.70
C LEU A 181 21.26 9.81 -4.53
N GLN A 182 21.82 9.98 -3.32
CA GLN A 182 22.84 10.97 -3.00
C GLN A 182 22.41 12.43 -3.21
N TRP A 183 21.11 12.72 -3.16
CA TRP A 183 20.60 14.08 -3.17
C TRP A 183 20.89 14.79 -1.84
N THR A 184 21.09 16.10 -1.90
CA THR A 184 21.11 16.93 -0.69
C THR A 184 19.69 17.13 -0.16
N ARG A 185 19.56 17.33 1.16
CA ARG A 185 18.26 17.65 1.78
C ARG A 185 17.59 18.88 1.14
N ASN A 186 18.39 19.86 0.71
CA ASN A 186 17.87 21.06 0.07
C ASN A 186 17.24 20.74 -1.30
N GLU A 187 17.87 19.93 -2.13
CA GLU A 187 17.30 19.50 -3.42
C GLU A 187 15.99 18.72 -3.22
N VAL A 188 15.95 17.84 -2.20
CA VAL A 188 14.72 17.11 -1.84
C VAL A 188 13.61 18.08 -1.43
N ASN A 189 13.91 19.04 -0.55
CA ASN A 189 12.93 20.02 -0.09
C ASN A 189 12.40 20.90 -1.24
N VAL A 190 13.26 21.29 -2.19
CA VAL A 190 12.84 22.02 -3.39
C VAL A 190 11.88 21.19 -4.23
N LEU A 191 12.20 19.91 -4.50
CA LEU A 191 11.30 19.00 -5.21
C LEU A 191 9.95 18.87 -4.48
N LEU A 192 9.97 18.71 -3.16
CA LEU A 192 8.75 18.56 -2.36
C LEU A 192 7.84 19.81 -2.37
N ILE A 193 8.39 21.00 -2.61
CA ILE A 193 7.57 22.20 -2.81
C ILE A 193 6.74 22.05 -4.09
N ASP A 194 7.36 21.62 -5.18
CA ASP A 194 6.67 21.48 -6.47
C ASP A 194 5.72 20.28 -6.48
N VAL A 195 6.08 19.17 -5.83
CA VAL A 195 5.17 18.02 -5.65
C VAL A 195 3.89 18.43 -4.90
N ARG A 196 4.01 19.26 -3.85
CA ARG A 196 2.84 19.76 -3.11
C ARG A 196 1.98 20.71 -3.94
N LYS A 197 2.57 21.47 -4.89
CA LYS A 197 1.80 22.28 -5.84
C LYS A 197 1.01 21.39 -6.80
N ASP A 198 1.65 20.35 -7.34
CA ASP A 198 0.99 19.39 -8.23
C ASP A 198 -0.16 18.66 -7.55
N LEU A 199 0.04 18.19 -6.31
CA LEU A 199 -1.01 17.52 -5.55
C LEU A 199 -2.23 18.43 -5.34
N ARG A 200 -2.04 19.74 -5.14
CA ARG A 200 -3.14 20.71 -4.96
C ARG A 200 -3.75 21.21 -6.26
N ASN A 201 -3.15 20.90 -7.40
CA ASN A 201 -3.62 21.38 -8.70
C ASN A 201 -4.84 20.58 -9.15
N THR A 202 -6.03 21.15 -8.99
CA THR A 202 -7.29 20.51 -9.42
C THR A 202 -7.46 20.43 -10.94
N ASN A 203 -6.59 21.09 -11.72
CA ASN A 203 -6.51 20.86 -13.15
C ASN A 203 -5.79 19.56 -13.51
N TYR A 204 -5.04 18.96 -12.57
CA TYR A 204 -4.46 17.64 -12.76
C TYR A 204 -5.47 16.61 -12.25
N HIS A 205 -6.15 15.93 -13.17
CA HIS A 205 -7.08 14.85 -12.86
C HIS A 205 -6.32 13.54 -12.59
N ALA A 206 -5.39 13.62 -11.64
CA ALA A 206 -4.51 12.54 -11.23
C ALA A 206 -5.19 11.67 -10.17
N TYR A 207 -4.93 10.38 -10.24
CA TYR A 207 -5.35 9.40 -9.24
C TYR A 207 -4.30 8.31 -9.06
N CYS A 208 -4.30 7.71 -7.88
CA CYS A 208 -3.59 6.48 -7.57
C CYS A 208 -4.57 5.30 -7.78
N PRO A 209 -4.25 4.32 -8.63
CA PRO A 209 -5.02 3.09 -8.71
C PRO A 209 -4.79 2.23 -7.46
N VAL A 210 -5.88 1.89 -6.76
CA VAL A 210 -5.86 0.99 -5.60
C VAL A 210 -6.55 -0.31 -5.96
N TYR A 211 -5.88 -1.42 -5.72
CA TYR A 211 -6.33 -2.75 -6.07
C TYR A 211 -6.68 -3.52 -4.81
N CYS A 212 -7.90 -4.06 -4.76
CA CYS A 212 -8.30 -5.06 -3.79
C CYS A 212 -8.31 -6.41 -4.50
N ILE A 213 -7.45 -7.32 -4.05
CA ILE A 213 -7.36 -8.69 -4.55
C ILE A 213 -7.73 -9.62 -3.41
N ALA A 214 -8.71 -10.49 -3.62
CA ALA A 214 -9.12 -11.46 -2.60
C ALA A 214 -9.23 -12.85 -3.23
N GLY A 215 -8.81 -13.87 -2.49
CA GLY A 215 -8.89 -15.26 -2.93
C GLY A 215 -8.99 -16.22 -1.75
N ARG A 216 -9.62 -17.37 -1.99
CA ARG A 216 -9.92 -18.36 -0.96
C ARG A 216 -9.03 -19.58 -1.10
N LYS A 217 -8.58 -20.17 0.01
CA LYS A 217 -7.93 -21.48 -0.03
C LYS A 217 -8.99 -22.57 -0.30
N PRO A 218 -8.73 -23.52 -1.23
CA PRO A 218 -9.65 -24.65 -1.46
C PRO A 218 -10.00 -25.41 -0.18
N LEU A 219 -11.16 -26.07 -0.17
CA LEU A 219 -11.59 -26.96 0.90
C LEU A 219 -10.81 -28.27 0.91
#